data_AF-A0A2W4YJF1-F1
#
_entry.id   AF-A0A2W4YJF1-F1
#
_cell.length_a   1.000
_cell.length_b   1.000
_cell.length_c   1.000
_cell.angle_alpha   90.00
_cell.angle_beta   90.00
_cell.angle_gamma   90.00
#
_symmetry.space_group_name_H-M   'P 1'
#
loop_
_entity.id
_entity.type
_entity.pdbx_description
1 polymer ?
#
loop_
_entity_poly.entity_id
_entity_poly.type
_entity_poly.pdbx_seq_one_letter_code
_entity_poly.pdbx_strand_id
1 'polypeptide(L)'
;MTYLLTEVADRERLANQARAISLGTWAASIALIAFALVPSIRSNAIARAVLIFASCGMTAVSRATAGNLATHDRVLQDFRDISDNQRQQLIYEALAPKQLMKSAEAPIAAELPAPLPVHNLSRTISQTLKSTVMLGAPRAGKGYAIARAVQQLPANVDLWLIDPKDDPNESYYWSRIPIRQRARFDVTTLEPDAVTAKVTGLFEQFLLAPSSADRPKLLIVDECSPGLSKGMTPKAYKAFMGRLSTICSVGPSKGKFVWIMAQASTVEDLAMTSGNKASFRLCAVGHAQRTERSWYSSLKRSMQIELPAAVLTGYIQMIDGEWGYAAPFEVTRQPNEPEDSHRAEAHREPSLSQQSREVLSYFSSRRKEHVSLRQLTQASFARREGLTSQRSMMAALAPLLDAEKITETEDGDYLLNKTVL
;
A
#
# COMPACT_ATOMS: atom_id res chain seq x y z
N MET A 1 -22.84 -16.23 27.49
CA MET A 1 -21.40 -16.40 27.17
C MET A 1 -20.98 -17.88 27.19
N THR A 2 -21.42 -18.68 28.16
CA THR A 2 -21.09 -20.12 28.27
C THR A 2 -21.59 -20.96 27.09
N TYR A 3 -22.78 -20.68 26.56
CA TYR A 3 -23.38 -21.40 25.41
C TYR A 3 -22.62 -21.19 24.09
N LEU A 4 -22.08 -19.98 23.86
CA LEU A 4 -21.29 -19.65 22.68
C LEU A 4 -19.93 -20.35 22.69
N LEU A 5 -19.31 -20.49 23.85
CA LEU A 5 -18.02 -21.18 23.99
C LEU A 5 -18.15 -22.68 23.76
N THR A 6 -19.25 -23.30 24.20
CA THR A 6 -19.51 -24.72 23.96
C THR A 6 -19.79 -25.02 22.49
N GLU A 7 -20.55 -24.15 21.81
CA GLU A 7 -20.86 -24.34 20.39
C GLU A 7 -19.62 -24.18 19.49
N VAL A 8 -18.72 -23.24 19.79
CA VAL A 8 -17.46 -23.09 19.06
C VAL A 8 -16.54 -24.29 19.28
N ALA A 9 -16.44 -24.78 20.51
CA ALA A 9 -15.62 -25.96 20.82
C ALA A 9 -16.15 -27.22 20.11
N ASP A 10 -17.46 -27.42 20.06
CA ASP A 10 -18.08 -28.55 19.36
C ASP A 10 -17.88 -28.44 17.83
N ARG A 11 -18.01 -27.24 17.27
CA ARG A 11 -17.74 -26.98 15.85
C ARG A 11 -16.26 -27.19 15.49
N GLU A 12 -15.32 -26.72 16.31
CA GLU A 12 -13.89 -27.00 16.10
C GLU A 12 -13.57 -28.50 16.22
N ARG A 13 -14.23 -29.22 17.13
CA ARG A 13 -14.12 -30.68 17.24
C ARG A 13 -14.62 -31.39 15.97
N LEU A 14 -15.78 -30.99 15.45
CA LEU A 14 -16.33 -31.53 14.20
C LEU A 14 -15.44 -31.23 12.99
N ALA A 15 -14.87 -30.02 12.91
CA ALA A 15 -13.91 -29.66 11.86
C ALA A 15 -12.64 -30.53 11.93
N ASN A 16 -12.10 -30.76 13.12
CA ASN A 16 -10.92 -31.60 13.29
C ASN A 16 -11.21 -33.08 12.97
N GLN A 17 -12.41 -33.58 13.30
CA GLN A 17 -12.85 -34.92 12.89
C GLN A 17 -12.97 -35.04 11.36
N ALA A 18 -13.56 -34.04 10.70
CA ALA A 18 -13.68 -34.00 9.24
C ALA A 18 -12.30 -33.94 8.55
N ARG A 19 -11.32 -33.19 9.11
CA ARG A 19 -9.93 -33.20 8.64
C ARG A 19 -9.29 -34.58 8.74
N ALA A 20 -9.45 -35.24 9.89
CA ALA A 20 -8.91 -36.58 10.11
C ALA A 20 -9.52 -37.61 9.14
N ILE A 21 -10.83 -37.55 8.90
CA ILE A 21 -11.52 -38.42 7.94
C ILE A 21 -11.05 -38.14 6.50
N SER A 22 -10.92 -36.86 6.11
CA SER A 22 -10.46 -36.47 4.77
C SER A 22 -9.02 -36.94 4.50
N LEU A 23 -8.12 -36.79 5.48
CA LEU A 23 -6.74 -37.28 5.41
C LEU A 23 -6.68 -38.81 5.37
N GLY A 24 -7.45 -39.50 6.22
CA GLY A 24 -7.50 -40.96 6.27
C GLY A 24 -8.03 -41.56 4.97
N THR A 25 -9.08 -40.98 4.40
CA THR A 25 -9.66 -41.43 3.12
C THR A 25 -8.73 -41.19 1.94
N TRP A 26 -7.97 -40.09 1.96
CA TRP A 26 -6.92 -39.82 0.97
C TRP A 26 -5.77 -40.83 1.06
N ALA A 27 -5.26 -41.10 2.27
CA ALA A 27 -4.21 -42.08 2.50
C ALA A 27 -4.65 -43.51 2.09
N ALA A 28 -5.88 -43.89 2.41
CA ALA A 28 -6.45 -45.18 2.00
C ALA A 28 -6.59 -45.29 0.47
N SER A 29 -6.95 -44.20 -0.22
CA SER A 29 -6.99 -44.19 -1.69
C SER A 29 -5.62 -44.46 -2.30
N ILE A 30 -4.57 -43.83 -1.78
CA ILE A 30 -3.18 -44.05 -2.21
C ILE A 30 -2.76 -45.51 -1.97
N ALA A 31 -3.09 -46.06 -0.80
CA ALA A 31 -2.78 -47.45 -0.47
C ALA A 31 -3.47 -48.43 -1.43
N LEU A 32 -4.75 -48.21 -1.76
CA LEU A 32 -5.50 -49.05 -2.70
C LEU A 32 -4.88 -49.01 -4.12
N ILE A 33 -4.43 -47.84 -4.57
CA ILE A 33 -3.72 -47.69 -5.84
C ILE A 33 -2.38 -48.46 -5.78
N ALA A 34 -1.64 -48.35 -4.68
CA ALA A 34 -0.38 -49.08 -4.50
C ALA A 34 -0.61 -50.61 -4.53
N PHE A 35 -1.65 -51.12 -3.87
CA PHE A 35 -2.02 -52.54 -3.92
C PHE A 35 -2.42 -52.99 -5.32
N ALA A 36 -3.11 -52.15 -6.09
CA ALA A 36 -3.47 -52.45 -7.49
C ALA A 36 -2.26 -52.61 -8.43
N LEU A 37 -1.08 -52.14 -8.01
CA LEU A 37 0.17 -52.24 -8.76
C LEU A 37 1.02 -53.47 -8.37
N VAL A 38 0.66 -54.20 -7.32
CA VAL A 38 1.39 -55.39 -6.86
C VAL A 38 1.33 -56.49 -7.94
N PRO A 39 2.45 -57.14 -8.29
CA PRO A 39 2.52 -58.10 -9.40
C PRO A 39 1.47 -59.23 -9.36
N SER A 40 1.18 -59.76 -8.16
CA SER A 40 0.19 -60.83 -7.96
C SER A 40 -1.26 -60.39 -8.19
N ILE A 41 -1.54 -59.09 -8.02
CA ILE A 41 -2.87 -58.50 -8.24
C ILE A 41 -3.00 -57.97 -9.67
N ARG A 42 -1.89 -57.51 -10.26
CA ARG A 42 -1.83 -56.95 -11.61
C ARG A 42 -2.27 -57.94 -12.70
N SER A 43 -2.08 -59.25 -12.48
CA SER A 43 -2.52 -60.31 -13.38
C SER A 43 -4.02 -60.65 -13.25
N ASN A 44 -4.70 -60.22 -12.18
CA ASN A 44 -6.13 -60.42 -11.97
C ASN A 44 -6.90 -59.13 -12.29
N ALA A 45 -7.46 -59.06 -13.51
CA ALA A 45 -8.16 -57.88 -14.01
C ALA A 45 -9.34 -57.45 -13.13
N ILE A 46 -10.08 -58.40 -12.54
CA ILE A 46 -11.23 -58.12 -11.69
C ILE A 46 -10.76 -57.51 -10.37
N ALA A 47 -9.77 -58.12 -9.71
CA ALA A 47 -9.23 -57.60 -8.45
C ALA A 47 -8.64 -56.19 -8.62
N ARG A 48 -7.93 -55.94 -9.72
CA ARG A 48 -7.38 -54.63 -10.06
C ARG A 48 -8.49 -53.59 -10.29
N ALA A 49 -9.55 -53.94 -11.03
CA ALA A 49 -10.67 -53.04 -11.27
C ALA A 49 -11.38 -52.66 -9.96
N VAL A 50 -11.62 -53.63 -9.08
CA VAL A 50 -12.24 -53.39 -7.77
C VAL A 50 -11.42 -52.42 -6.92
N LEU A 51 -10.10 -52.59 -6.86
CA LEU A 51 -9.23 -51.69 -6.09
C LEU A 51 -9.19 -50.27 -6.64
N ILE A 52 -9.17 -50.12 -7.98
CA ILE A 52 -9.21 -48.80 -8.62
C ILE A 52 -10.56 -48.12 -8.36
N PHE A 53 -11.69 -48.82 -8.54
CA PHE A 53 -13.01 -48.25 -8.25
C PHE A 53 -13.16 -47.87 -6.78
N ALA A 54 -12.67 -48.70 -5.85
CA ALA A 54 -12.63 -48.37 -4.43
C ALA A 54 -11.78 -47.11 -4.15
N SER A 55 -10.62 -46.96 -4.81
CA SER A 55 -9.77 -45.77 -4.66
C SER A 55 -10.45 -44.48 -5.14
N CYS A 56 -11.24 -44.56 -6.22
CA CYS A 56 -12.04 -43.45 -6.74
C CYS A 56 -13.15 -43.07 -5.75
N GLY A 57 -13.84 -44.06 -5.16
CA GLY A 57 -14.84 -43.84 -4.11
C GLY A 57 -14.24 -43.11 -2.90
N MET A 58 -13.08 -43.55 -2.42
CA MET A 58 -12.38 -42.90 -1.30
C MET A 58 -11.95 -41.46 -1.62
N THR A 59 -11.54 -41.19 -2.87
CA THR A 59 -11.20 -39.84 -3.32
C THR A 59 -12.41 -38.92 -3.38
N ALA A 60 -13.57 -39.43 -3.84
CA ALA A 60 -14.82 -38.68 -3.86
C ALA A 60 -15.29 -38.31 -2.45
N VAL A 61 -15.20 -39.25 -1.51
CA VAL A 61 -15.50 -39.00 -0.09
C VAL A 61 -14.55 -37.94 0.49
N SER A 62 -13.24 -38.05 0.24
CA SER A 62 -12.26 -37.07 0.71
C SER A 62 -12.56 -35.66 0.20
N ARG A 63 -12.92 -35.52 -1.08
CA ARG A 63 -13.31 -34.24 -1.70
C ARG A 63 -14.60 -33.65 -1.13
N ALA A 64 -15.63 -34.48 -0.94
CA ALA A 64 -16.88 -34.03 -0.32
C ALA A 64 -16.66 -33.55 1.13
N THR A 65 -15.82 -34.27 1.89
CA THR A 65 -15.47 -33.90 3.26
C THR A 65 -14.66 -32.60 3.30
N ALA A 66 -13.74 -32.39 2.35
CA ALA A 66 -12.96 -31.17 2.22
C ALA A 66 -13.79 -29.95 1.80
N GLY A 67 -14.80 -30.15 0.94
CA GLY A 67 -15.77 -29.11 0.56
C GLY A 67 -16.57 -28.62 1.75
N ASN A 68 -17.09 -29.54 2.58
CA ASN A 68 -17.78 -29.19 3.83
C ASN A 68 -16.86 -28.49 4.83
N LEU A 69 -15.57 -28.83 4.83
CA LEU A 69 -14.56 -28.20 5.67
C LEU A 69 -14.33 -26.73 5.31
N ALA A 70 -14.29 -26.40 4.02
CA ALA A 70 -14.14 -25.01 3.56
C ALA A 70 -15.33 -24.14 3.98
N THR A 71 -16.54 -24.70 3.95
CA THR A 71 -17.76 -24.03 4.44
C THR A 71 -17.70 -23.86 5.95
N HIS A 72 -17.21 -24.86 6.68
CA HIS A 72 -17.11 -24.82 8.14
C HIS A 72 -16.02 -23.86 8.63
N ASP A 73 -14.86 -23.78 7.95
CA ASP A 73 -13.80 -22.83 8.26
C ASP A 73 -14.25 -21.39 7.99
N ARG A 74 -15.06 -21.16 6.94
CA ARG A 74 -15.69 -19.86 6.68
C ARG A 74 -16.66 -19.47 7.80
N VAL A 75 -17.49 -20.40 8.25
CA VAL A 75 -18.43 -20.17 9.35
C VAL A 75 -17.67 -19.90 10.66
N LEU A 76 -16.61 -20.65 10.98
CA LEU A 76 -15.77 -20.37 12.16
C LEU A 76 -15.10 -19.00 12.09
N GLN A 77 -14.73 -18.55 10.90
CA GLN A 77 -14.15 -17.22 10.69
C GLN A 77 -15.20 -16.12 10.91
N ASP A 78 -16.40 -16.28 10.33
CA ASP A 78 -17.53 -15.36 10.57
C ASP A 78 -17.92 -15.32 12.06
N PHE A 79 -17.87 -16.44 12.79
CA PHE A 79 -18.13 -16.51 14.23
C PHE A 79 -17.05 -15.82 15.07
N ARG A 80 -15.77 -15.91 14.67
CA ARG A 80 -14.68 -15.18 15.33
C ARG A 80 -14.86 -13.67 15.14
N ASP A 81 -15.23 -13.24 13.95
CA ASP A 81 -15.49 -11.84 13.64
C ASP A 81 -16.71 -11.30 14.43
N ILE A 82 -17.78 -12.09 14.59
CA ILE A 82 -18.95 -11.74 15.42
C ILE A 82 -18.58 -11.69 16.91
N SER A 83 -17.80 -12.65 17.41
CA SER A 83 -17.37 -12.68 18.82
C SER A 83 -16.46 -11.50 19.16
N ASP A 84 -15.58 -11.11 18.24
CA ASP A 84 -14.71 -9.95 18.39
C ASP A 84 -15.50 -8.65 18.36
N ASN A 85 -16.53 -8.53 17.51
CA ASN A 85 -17.45 -7.38 17.53
C ASN A 85 -18.28 -7.31 18.82
N GLN A 86 -18.74 -8.44 19.38
CA GLN A 86 -19.44 -8.45 20.67
C GLN A 86 -18.50 -8.15 21.85
N ARG A 87 -17.24 -8.62 21.82
CA ARG A 87 -16.21 -8.21 22.78
C ARG A 87 -15.91 -6.71 22.69
N GLN A 88 -15.85 -6.15 21.48
CA GLN A 88 -15.70 -4.71 21.27
C GLN A 88 -16.88 -3.94 21.86
N GLN A 89 -18.11 -4.42 21.71
CA GLN A 89 -19.30 -3.78 22.26
C GLN A 89 -19.32 -3.81 23.80
N LEU A 90 -18.96 -4.94 24.42
CA LEU A 90 -18.83 -5.04 25.89
C LEU A 90 -17.69 -4.17 26.46
N ILE A 91 -16.59 -4.02 25.73
CA ILE A 91 -15.48 -3.12 26.12
C ILE A 91 -15.92 -1.66 25.97
N TYR A 92 -16.66 -1.30 24.92
CA TYR A 92 -17.24 0.03 24.74
C TYR A 92 -18.28 0.37 25.81
N GLU A 93 -19.12 -0.58 26.20
CA GLU A 93 -20.09 -0.43 27.29
C GLU A 93 -19.42 -0.34 28.67
N ALA A 94 -18.30 -1.06 28.88
CA ALA A 94 -17.49 -0.96 30.08
C ALA A 94 -16.70 0.38 30.17
N LEU A 95 -16.45 1.02 29.03
CA LEU A 95 -15.78 2.32 28.92
C LEU A 95 -16.76 3.50 28.84
N ALA A 96 -18.08 3.26 28.82
CA ALA A 96 -19.08 4.33 28.81
C ALA A 96 -19.16 5.04 30.19
N PRO A 97 -19.24 6.38 30.23
CA PRO A 97 -18.86 7.15 31.40
C PRO A 97 -20.00 7.28 32.41
N LYS A 98 -19.96 6.48 33.49
CA LYS A 98 -20.66 6.80 34.76
C LYS A 98 -19.73 7.23 35.89
N GLN A 99 -18.42 7.33 35.66
CA GLN A 99 -17.45 7.74 36.69
C GLN A 99 -16.59 8.97 36.33
N LEU A 100 -16.83 9.62 35.19
CA LEU A 100 -16.05 10.80 34.77
C LEU A 100 -16.61 12.16 35.24
N MET A 101 -17.57 12.16 36.15
CA MET A 101 -17.94 13.39 36.86
C MET A 101 -17.80 13.17 38.37
N LYS A 102 -16.67 13.67 38.90
CA LYS A 102 -16.49 14.37 40.19
C LYS A 102 -15.24 13.90 40.95
N SER A 103 -14.15 14.63 40.78
CA SER A 103 -13.22 15.05 41.85
C SER A 103 -12.14 15.91 41.20
N ALA A 104 -12.29 17.24 41.25
CA ALA A 104 -11.70 18.13 42.26
C ALA A 104 -10.23 18.44 41.96
N GLU A 105 -10.02 19.71 41.56
CA GLU A 105 -8.74 20.36 41.28
C GLU A 105 -7.76 20.26 42.44
N ALA A 106 -6.48 20.02 42.10
CA ALA A 106 -5.34 20.47 42.89
C ALA A 106 -4.39 21.22 41.94
N PRO A 107 -3.88 22.41 42.31
CA PRO A 107 -3.01 23.19 41.44
C PRO A 107 -1.60 22.62 41.52
N ILE A 108 -1.18 21.86 40.50
CA ILE A 108 0.22 21.52 40.28
C ILE A 108 0.76 22.55 39.29
N ALA A 109 1.78 23.30 39.72
CA ALA A 109 2.50 24.26 38.90
C ALA A 109 2.91 23.63 37.57
N ALA A 110 2.60 24.32 36.47
CA ALA A 110 2.84 23.88 35.11
C ALA A 110 4.35 23.78 34.81
N GLU A 111 4.94 22.60 35.00
CA GLU A 111 6.08 22.20 34.17
C GLU A 111 5.54 21.91 32.78
N LEU A 112 5.88 22.78 31.81
CA LEU A 112 5.66 22.53 30.39
C LEU A 112 6.20 21.14 30.05
N PRO A 113 5.38 20.23 29.46
CA PRO A 113 5.88 18.93 29.04
C PRO A 113 7.05 19.14 28.08
N ALA A 114 8.17 18.49 28.37
CA ALA A 114 9.36 18.56 27.53
C ALA A 114 8.98 18.29 26.06
N PRO A 115 9.45 19.10 25.09
CA PRO A 115 9.07 18.94 23.70
C PRO A 115 9.44 17.53 23.22
N LEU A 116 8.45 16.81 22.69
CA LEU A 116 8.66 15.50 22.09
C LEU A 116 9.75 15.61 21.01
N PRO A 117 10.74 14.69 20.97
CA PRO A 117 11.83 14.77 20.01
C PRO A 117 11.30 14.75 18.57
N VAL A 118 11.69 15.76 17.80
CA VAL A 118 11.39 15.85 16.36
C VAL A 118 12.14 14.75 15.62
N HIS A 119 11.46 13.68 15.26
CA HIS A 119 12.05 12.56 14.53
C HIS A 119 12.05 12.81 13.02
N ASN A 120 13.21 13.12 12.46
CA ASN A 120 13.40 13.15 11.01
C ASN A 120 13.46 11.70 10.47
N LEU A 121 12.32 11.19 9.99
CA LEU A 121 12.19 9.82 9.49
C LEU A 121 13.19 9.49 8.38
N SER A 122 13.46 10.45 7.48
CA SER A 122 14.40 10.25 6.38
C SER A 122 15.81 10.01 6.90
N ARG A 123 16.24 10.80 7.90
CA ARG A 123 17.53 10.63 8.58
C ARG A 123 17.59 9.31 9.34
N THR A 124 16.52 8.94 10.05
CA THR A 124 16.46 7.68 10.78
C THR A 124 16.57 6.47 9.85
N ILE A 125 15.93 6.53 8.68
CA ILE A 125 15.98 5.45 7.70
C ILE A 125 17.38 5.33 7.07
N SER A 126 18.04 6.46 6.79
CA SER A 126 19.35 6.51 6.13
C SER A 126 20.53 6.17 7.04
N GLN A 127 20.44 6.45 8.35
CA GLN A 127 21.51 6.20 9.34
C GLN A 127 21.96 4.73 9.41
N THR A 128 21.05 3.79 9.17
CA THR A 128 21.39 2.37 9.15
C THR A 128 20.61 1.71 8.04
N LEU A 129 21.35 1.16 7.07
CA LEU A 129 20.78 0.40 5.97
C LEU A 129 20.16 -0.89 6.51
N LYS A 130 18.84 -0.86 6.66
CA LYS A 130 18.00 -1.98 7.10
C LYS A 130 16.81 -2.07 6.16
N SER A 131 16.37 -3.28 5.85
CA SER A 131 15.14 -3.48 5.10
C SER A 131 13.99 -2.80 5.83
N THR A 132 13.19 -2.02 5.11
CA THR A 132 12.21 -1.09 5.68
C THR A 132 10.88 -1.24 4.97
N VAL A 133 9.79 -1.30 5.72
CA VAL A 133 8.42 -1.23 5.20
C VAL A 133 7.83 0.07 5.67
N MET A 134 7.41 0.92 4.74
CA MET A 134 6.78 2.21 5.01
C MET A 134 5.31 2.18 4.58
N LEU A 135 4.44 2.24 5.58
CA LEU A 135 3.00 2.35 5.38
C LEU A 135 2.58 3.83 5.39
N GLY A 136 1.49 4.16 4.72
CA GLY A 136 1.01 5.53 4.79
C GLY A 136 -0.19 5.79 3.93
N ALA A 137 -1.03 6.73 4.37
CA ALA A 137 -2.16 7.20 3.60
C ALA A 137 -1.72 7.75 2.23
N PRO A 138 -2.63 7.79 1.23
CA PRO A 138 -2.39 8.51 -0.01
C PRO A 138 -1.93 9.94 0.26
N ARG A 139 -0.98 10.45 -0.52
CA ARG A 139 -0.44 11.82 -0.40
C ARG A 139 0.19 12.18 0.96
N ALA A 140 0.47 11.21 1.82
CA ALA A 140 1.15 11.45 3.09
C ALA A 140 2.66 11.77 2.96
N GLY A 141 3.22 11.77 1.74
CA GLY A 141 4.64 12.09 1.53
C GLY A 141 5.62 10.91 1.67
N LYS A 142 5.14 9.65 1.60
CA LYS A 142 5.98 8.43 1.66
C LYS A 142 7.17 8.48 0.68
N GLY A 143 6.86 8.73 -0.60
CA GLY A 143 7.85 8.76 -1.67
C GLY A 143 8.91 9.83 -1.45
N TYR A 144 8.50 11.02 -1.01
CA TYR A 144 9.42 12.10 -0.64
C TYR A 144 10.33 11.71 0.54
N ALA A 145 9.78 11.10 1.59
CA ALA A 145 10.57 10.67 2.75
C ALA A 145 11.63 9.62 2.37
N ILE A 146 11.27 8.63 1.55
CA ILE A 146 12.23 7.65 1.04
C ILE A 146 13.25 8.30 0.12
N ALA A 147 12.83 9.14 -0.82
CA ALA A 147 13.73 9.82 -1.74
C ALA A 147 14.79 10.65 -0.99
N ARG A 148 14.39 11.36 0.07
CA ARG A 148 15.31 12.08 0.97
C ARG A 148 16.22 11.15 1.75
N ALA A 149 15.72 10.01 2.22
CA ALA A 149 16.55 9.01 2.89
C ALA A 149 17.63 8.46 1.93
N VAL A 150 17.27 8.19 0.67
CA VAL A 150 18.21 7.71 -0.34
C VAL A 150 19.31 8.72 -0.63
N GLN A 151 19.00 10.01 -0.69
CA GLN A 151 20.00 11.08 -0.87
C GLN A 151 21.04 11.15 0.25
N GLN A 152 20.73 10.61 1.42
CA GLN A 152 21.61 10.57 2.58
C GLN A 152 22.35 9.24 2.72
N LEU A 153 22.08 8.27 1.84
CA LEU A 153 22.81 7.01 1.84
C LEU A 153 24.24 7.21 1.31
N PRO A 154 25.20 6.40 1.77
CA PRO A 154 26.51 6.29 1.16
C PRO A 154 26.45 6.02 -0.35
N ALA A 155 27.35 6.63 -1.13
CA ALA A 155 27.36 6.52 -2.59
C ALA A 155 27.68 5.10 -3.13
N ASN A 156 28.17 4.20 -2.28
CA ASN A 156 28.48 2.81 -2.61
C ASN A 156 27.25 1.88 -2.59
N VAL A 157 26.05 2.38 -2.28
CA VAL A 157 24.81 1.59 -2.34
C VAL A 157 24.29 1.54 -3.78
N ASP A 158 24.24 0.35 -4.40
CA ASP A 158 23.63 0.18 -5.72
C ASP A 158 22.09 0.20 -5.59
N LEU A 159 21.45 1.22 -6.17
CA LEU A 159 20.01 1.46 -6.05
C LEU A 159 19.22 0.85 -7.20
N TRP A 160 18.09 0.22 -6.88
CA TRP A 160 17.14 -0.38 -7.82
C TRP A 160 15.73 0.12 -7.50
N LEU A 161 14.88 0.33 -8.51
CA LEU A 161 13.54 0.88 -8.32
C LEU A 161 12.48 0.14 -9.13
N ILE A 162 11.38 -0.21 -8.48
CA ILE A 162 10.10 -0.55 -9.10
C ILE A 162 9.14 0.60 -8.80
N ASP A 163 8.63 1.25 -9.85
CA ASP A 163 7.64 2.34 -9.77
C ASP A 163 6.47 2.00 -10.71
N PRO A 164 5.36 1.46 -10.17
CA PRO A 164 4.21 1.03 -10.96
C PRO A 164 3.23 2.16 -11.30
N LYS A 165 3.54 3.41 -10.97
CA LYS A 165 2.69 4.56 -11.36
C LYS A 165 3.17 5.22 -12.63
N ASP A 166 4.50 5.32 -12.78
CA ASP A 166 5.15 6.09 -13.86
C ASP A 166 4.55 7.49 -14.10
N ASP A 167 3.98 8.10 -13.05
CA ASP A 167 3.37 9.43 -13.12
C ASP A 167 4.47 10.50 -12.90
N PRO A 168 4.78 11.35 -13.88
CA PRO A 168 5.77 12.41 -13.73
C PRO A 168 5.47 13.36 -12.56
N ASN A 169 4.21 13.55 -12.19
CA ASN A 169 3.79 14.45 -11.11
C ASN A 169 4.02 13.85 -9.72
N GLU A 170 3.85 12.54 -9.57
CA GLU A 170 4.06 11.86 -8.28
C GLU A 170 5.47 11.30 -8.12
N SER A 171 6.23 11.11 -9.21
CA SER A 171 7.53 10.43 -9.19
C SER A 171 8.72 11.33 -9.56
N TYR A 172 8.54 12.66 -9.63
CA TYR A 172 9.58 13.60 -10.05
C TYR A 172 10.87 13.48 -9.23
N TYR A 173 10.78 13.12 -7.94
CA TYR A 173 11.95 12.97 -7.07
C TYR A 173 12.85 11.80 -7.46
N TRP A 174 12.33 10.76 -8.14
CA TRP A 174 13.15 9.66 -8.64
C TRP A 174 14.09 10.09 -9.77
N SER A 175 13.75 11.13 -10.52
CA SER A 175 14.60 11.65 -11.61
C SER A 175 15.97 12.15 -11.11
N ARG A 176 16.02 12.66 -9.87
CA ARG A 176 17.22 13.24 -9.25
C ARG A 176 18.08 12.21 -8.49
N ILE A 177 17.62 10.97 -8.41
CA ILE A 177 18.33 9.90 -7.70
C ILE A 177 19.04 9.00 -8.71
N PRO A 178 20.36 8.72 -8.55
CA PRO A 178 21.11 7.87 -9.46
C PRO A 178 20.76 6.39 -9.25
N ILE A 179 19.62 5.97 -9.79
CA ILE A 179 19.18 4.57 -9.74
C ILE A 179 19.87 3.78 -10.84
N ARG A 180 20.48 2.65 -10.49
CA ARG A 180 21.21 1.78 -11.41
C ARG A 180 20.29 1.11 -12.44
N GLN A 181 19.15 0.60 -11.98
CA GLN A 181 18.17 -0.11 -12.80
C GLN A 181 16.75 0.22 -12.34
N ARG A 182 15.85 0.47 -13.29
CA ARG A 182 14.48 0.93 -13.03
C ARG A 182 13.48 0.08 -13.82
N ALA A 183 12.42 -0.34 -13.17
CA ALA A 183 11.18 -0.74 -13.84
C ALA A 183 10.11 0.31 -13.54
N ARG A 184 9.90 1.23 -14.50
CA ARG A 184 8.80 2.19 -14.46
C ARG A 184 7.75 1.79 -15.49
N PHE A 185 6.50 1.79 -15.08
CA PHE A 185 5.36 1.48 -15.94
C PHE A 185 4.08 1.96 -15.26
N ASP A 186 3.08 2.36 -16.04
CA ASP A 186 1.75 2.65 -15.51
C ASP A 186 0.95 1.34 -15.42
N VAL A 187 0.75 0.87 -14.19
CA VAL A 187 0.01 -0.36 -13.90
C VAL A 187 -1.45 -0.33 -14.35
N THR A 188 -2.03 0.85 -14.57
CA THR A 188 -3.42 1.01 -15.03
C THR A 188 -3.56 0.76 -16.53
N THR A 189 -2.46 0.77 -17.28
CA THR A 189 -2.43 0.63 -18.74
C THR A 189 -1.95 -0.74 -19.22
N LEU A 190 -1.32 -1.51 -18.35
CA LEU A 190 -0.69 -2.78 -18.70
C LEU A 190 -1.52 -3.97 -18.20
N GLU A 191 -1.58 -5.01 -19.04
CA GLU A 191 -2.14 -6.30 -18.64
C GLU A 191 -1.32 -6.98 -17.54
N PRO A 192 -1.94 -7.77 -16.65
CA PRO A 192 -1.26 -8.30 -15.46
C PRO A 192 -0.02 -9.16 -15.72
N ASP A 193 0.02 -9.88 -16.83
CA ASP A 193 1.17 -10.68 -17.24
C ASP A 193 2.35 -9.79 -17.66
N ALA A 194 2.09 -8.66 -18.33
CA ALA A 194 3.12 -7.71 -18.72
C ALA A 194 3.72 -6.99 -17.51
N VAL A 195 2.88 -6.62 -16.54
CA VAL A 195 3.32 -6.09 -15.24
C VAL A 195 4.19 -7.12 -14.52
N THR A 196 3.71 -8.37 -14.46
CA THR A 196 4.43 -9.48 -13.84
C THR A 196 5.81 -9.68 -14.47
N ALA A 197 5.90 -9.72 -15.81
CA ALA A 197 7.16 -9.88 -16.53
C ALA A 197 8.16 -8.75 -16.23
N LYS A 198 7.70 -7.49 -16.21
CA LYS A 198 8.55 -6.33 -15.87
C LYS A 198 9.08 -6.42 -14.43
N VAL A 199 8.21 -6.70 -13.47
CA VAL A 199 8.58 -6.81 -12.05
C VAL A 199 9.54 -7.96 -11.82
N THR A 200 9.20 -9.17 -12.31
CA THR A 200 10.02 -10.36 -12.14
C THR A 200 11.36 -10.21 -12.85
N GLY A 201 11.40 -9.64 -14.06
CA GLY A 201 12.64 -9.40 -14.79
C GLY A 201 13.61 -8.50 -14.04
N LEU A 202 13.14 -7.35 -13.52
CA LEU A 202 13.99 -6.48 -12.69
C LEU A 202 14.41 -7.18 -11.39
N PHE A 203 13.49 -7.91 -10.76
CA PHE A 203 13.76 -8.58 -9.49
C PHE A 203 14.81 -9.69 -9.63
N GLU A 204 14.78 -10.47 -10.71
CA GLU A 204 15.80 -11.48 -11.01
C GLU A 204 17.17 -10.84 -11.24
N GLN A 205 17.24 -9.76 -12.02
CA GLN A 205 18.47 -8.99 -12.19
C GLN A 205 19.00 -8.46 -10.85
N PHE A 206 18.10 -7.92 -10.01
CA PHE A 206 18.46 -7.50 -8.66
C PHE A 206 19.02 -8.66 -7.86
N LEU A 207 18.43 -9.86 -7.89
CA LEU A 207 18.91 -11.01 -7.12
C LEU A 207 20.31 -11.45 -7.55
N LEU A 208 20.56 -11.50 -8.86
CA LEU A 208 21.79 -11.95 -9.51
C LEU A 208 22.94 -10.93 -9.44
N ALA A 209 22.64 -9.64 -9.36
CA ALA A 209 23.66 -8.60 -9.27
C ALA A 209 24.63 -8.88 -8.09
N PRO A 210 25.93 -8.60 -8.22
CA PRO A 210 26.86 -8.70 -7.09
C PRO A 210 26.41 -7.83 -5.90
N SER A 211 26.67 -8.28 -4.68
CA SER A 211 26.47 -7.50 -3.47
C SER A 211 27.38 -7.98 -2.35
N SER A 212 27.85 -7.05 -1.52
CA SER A 212 28.67 -7.32 -0.33
C SER A 212 28.36 -6.31 0.77
N ALA A 213 29.02 -6.42 1.91
CA ALA A 213 28.94 -5.40 2.96
C ALA A 213 29.49 -4.04 2.49
N ASP A 214 30.58 -4.05 1.70
CA ASP A 214 31.24 -2.85 1.19
C ASP A 214 30.54 -2.22 -0.02
N ARG A 215 29.70 -3.00 -0.70
CA ARG A 215 28.90 -2.55 -1.84
C ARG A 215 27.51 -3.17 -1.77
N PRO A 216 26.66 -2.69 -0.85
CA PRO A 216 25.33 -3.22 -0.68
C PRO A 216 24.44 -2.78 -1.84
N LYS A 217 23.34 -3.51 -2.05
CA LYS A 217 22.29 -3.14 -2.99
C LYS A 217 20.95 -2.99 -2.29
N LEU A 218 20.18 -2.02 -2.75
CA LEU A 218 18.88 -1.67 -2.21
C LEU A 218 17.83 -1.69 -3.31
N LEU A 219 16.80 -2.52 -3.14
CA LEU A 219 15.61 -2.48 -3.98
C LEU A 219 14.52 -1.65 -3.32
N ILE A 220 14.09 -0.61 -4.01
CA ILE A 220 12.97 0.24 -3.63
C ILE A 220 11.75 -0.22 -4.41
N VAL A 221 10.66 -0.50 -3.71
CA VAL A 221 9.36 -0.85 -4.29
C VAL A 221 8.40 0.28 -3.93
N ASP A 222 8.16 1.17 -4.89
CA ASP A 222 7.13 2.20 -4.76
C ASP A 222 5.75 1.60 -4.96
N GLU A 223 4.77 2.10 -4.20
CA GLU A 223 3.36 1.71 -4.27
C GLU A 223 3.11 0.18 -4.42
N CYS A 224 3.71 -0.63 -3.53
CA CYS A 224 3.60 -2.09 -3.57
C CYS A 224 2.14 -2.57 -3.47
N SER A 225 1.34 -1.91 -2.63
CA SER A 225 -0.12 -2.09 -2.59
C SER A 225 -0.78 -0.71 -2.54
N PRO A 226 -1.83 -0.44 -3.34
CA PRO A 226 -2.52 -1.38 -4.23
C PRO A 226 -1.85 -1.60 -5.61
N GLY A 227 -0.79 -0.88 -5.95
CA GLY A 227 -0.21 -0.87 -7.31
C GLY A 227 0.12 -2.27 -7.83
N LEU A 228 1.07 -2.96 -7.19
CA LEU A 228 1.49 -4.30 -7.64
C LEU A 228 0.49 -5.40 -7.26
N SER A 229 -0.21 -5.27 -6.13
CA SER A 229 -1.17 -6.28 -5.68
C SER A 229 -2.37 -6.44 -6.62
N LYS A 230 -2.79 -5.36 -7.28
CA LYS A 230 -3.83 -5.38 -8.32
C LYS A 230 -3.27 -5.50 -9.74
N GLY A 231 -2.01 -5.10 -9.94
CA GLY A 231 -1.35 -5.12 -11.24
C GLY A 231 -0.73 -6.45 -11.65
N MET A 232 -0.36 -7.32 -10.71
CA MET A 232 0.24 -8.62 -11.01
C MET A 232 -0.80 -9.74 -10.88
N THR A 233 -0.50 -10.91 -11.45
CA THR A 233 -1.30 -12.10 -11.14
C THR A 233 -1.19 -12.44 -9.65
N PRO A 234 -2.27 -12.91 -8.97
CA PRO A 234 -2.24 -13.18 -7.53
C PRO A 234 -1.12 -14.16 -7.12
N LYS A 235 -0.86 -15.17 -7.96
CA LYS A 235 0.22 -16.14 -7.75
C LYS A 235 1.58 -15.48 -7.80
N ALA A 236 1.82 -14.61 -8.79
CA ALA A 236 3.10 -13.92 -8.95
C ALA A 236 3.34 -12.90 -7.83
N TYR A 237 2.33 -12.11 -7.46
CA TYR A 237 2.42 -11.18 -6.34
C TYR A 237 2.77 -11.90 -5.03
N LYS A 238 2.08 -13.02 -4.72
CA LYS A 238 2.39 -13.84 -3.54
C LYS A 238 3.83 -14.37 -3.56
N ALA A 239 4.30 -14.84 -4.71
CA ALA A 239 5.68 -15.31 -4.85
C ALA A 239 6.71 -14.18 -4.66
N PHE A 240 6.44 -13.01 -5.23
CA PHE A 240 7.26 -11.81 -5.10
C PHE A 240 7.36 -11.36 -3.63
N MET A 241 6.23 -11.23 -2.93
CA MET A 241 6.20 -10.87 -1.50
C MET A 241 6.91 -11.90 -0.63
N GLY A 242 6.76 -13.21 -0.90
CA GLY A 242 7.50 -14.25 -0.19
C GLY A 242 9.03 -14.12 -0.34
N ARG A 243 9.50 -13.73 -1.52
CA ARG A 243 10.93 -13.48 -1.77
C ARG A 243 11.42 -12.19 -1.10
N LEU A 244 10.65 -11.11 -1.14
CA LEU A 244 10.96 -9.88 -0.40
C LEU A 244 11.07 -10.15 1.10
N SER A 245 10.15 -10.91 1.67
CA SER A 245 10.20 -11.31 3.08
C SER A 245 11.45 -12.12 3.42
N THR A 246 11.89 -12.99 2.51
CA THR A 246 13.15 -13.74 2.66
C THR A 246 14.35 -12.78 2.66
N ILE A 247 14.37 -11.79 1.78
CA ILE A 247 15.43 -10.77 1.74
C ILE A 247 15.44 -9.95 3.04
N CYS A 248 14.30 -9.56 3.60
CA CYS A 248 14.26 -8.89 4.89
C CYS A 248 14.99 -9.69 5.98
N SER A 249 14.80 -11.03 6.00
CA SER A 249 15.37 -11.89 7.03
C SER A 249 16.85 -12.20 6.82
N VAL A 250 17.24 -12.72 5.65
CA VAL A 250 18.60 -13.25 5.40
C VAL A 250 19.40 -12.43 4.38
N GLY A 251 18.80 -11.41 3.78
CA GLY A 251 19.46 -10.51 2.83
C GLY A 251 20.56 -9.63 3.42
N PRO A 252 20.41 -9.07 4.64
CA PRO A 252 21.41 -8.18 5.22
C PRO A 252 22.81 -8.80 5.32
N SER A 253 22.92 -10.09 5.63
CA SER A 253 24.21 -10.80 5.69
C SER A 253 24.93 -10.90 4.33
N LYS A 254 24.21 -10.64 3.23
CA LYS A 254 24.72 -10.63 1.85
C LYS A 254 24.71 -9.23 1.23
N GLY A 255 24.51 -8.19 2.03
CA GLY A 255 24.39 -6.81 1.54
C GLY A 255 23.16 -6.56 0.66
N LYS A 256 22.05 -7.29 0.88
CA LYS A 256 20.79 -7.13 0.12
C LYS A 256 19.71 -6.54 1.00
N PHE A 257 19.14 -5.43 0.58
CA PHE A 257 18.11 -4.71 1.33
C PHE A 257 16.91 -4.38 0.46
N VAL A 258 15.74 -4.27 1.09
CA VAL A 258 14.49 -3.88 0.42
C VAL A 258 13.79 -2.77 1.19
N TRP A 259 13.38 -1.71 0.49
CA TRP A 259 12.52 -0.66 1.02
C TRP A 259 11.18 -0.70 0.28
N ILE A 260 10.10 -0.97 1.01
CA ILE A 260 8.77 -1.20 0.46
C ILE A 260 7.86 -0.06 0.92
N MET A 261 7.21 0.63 -0.02
CA MET A 261 6.19 1.63 0.27
C MET A 261 4.81 1.09 -0.09
N ALA A 262 3.82 1.30 0.77
CA ALA A 262 2.45 0.88 0.48
C ALA A 262 1.39 1.81 1.08
N GLN A 263 0.27 1.94 0.37
CA GLN A 263 -0.98 2.46 0.88
C GLN A 263 -1.78 1.32 1.54
N ALA A 264 -1.27 0.82 2.67
CA ALA A 264 -1.96 -0.15 3.49
C ALA A 264 -2.13 0.37 4.92
N SER A 265 -3.23 -0.02 5.56
CA SER A 265 -3.49 0.30 6.97
C SER A 265 -2.92 -0.77 7.91
N THR A 266 -2.53 -1.94 7.37
CA THR A 266 -1.89 -3.02 8.12
C THR A 266 -0.71 -3.63 7.34
N VAL A 267 0.23 -4.25 8.06
CA VAL A 267 1.35 -5.02 7.47
C VAL A 267 0.86 -6.35 6.90
N GLU A 268 -0.23 -6.87 7.46
CA GLU A 268 -0.89 -8.10 7.04
C GLU A 268 -1.43 -7.99 5.61
N ASP A 269 -1.85 -6.79 5.19
CA ASP A 269 -2.24 -6.48 3.80
C ASP A 269 -1.10 -6.66 2.79
N LEU A 270 0.15 -6.66 3.26
CA LEU A 270 1.34 -6.93 2.45
C LEU A 270 1.77 -8.40 2.49
N ALA A 271 0.91 -9.30 3.00
CA ALA A 271 1.23 -10.71 3.23
C ALA A 271 2.47 -10.91 4.11
N MET A 272 2.77 -9.93 4.98
CA MET A 272 3.83 -10.02 5.98
C MET A 272 3.21 -10.36 7.34
N THR A 273 3.65 -11.48 7.93
CA THR A 273 3.10 -11.97 9.21
C THR A 273 3.79 -11.31 10.40
N SER A 274 3.16 -11.38 11.58
CA SER A 274 3.72 -10.92 12.86
C SER A 274 5.11 -11.49 13.15
N GLY A 275 5.37 -12.75 12.78
CA GLY A 275 6.67 -13.41 12.99
C GLY A 275 7.84 -12.78 12.21
N ASN A 276 7.57 -12.12 11.09
CA ASN A 276 8.62 -11.55 10.24
C ASN A 276 8.90 -10.06 10.52
N LYS A 277 8.09 -9.41 11.37
CA LYS A 277 8.22 -7.97 11.70
C LYS A 277 9.59 -7.63 12.29
N ALA A 278 10.23 -8.55 13.02
CA ALA A 278 11.57 -8.35 13.57
C ALA A 278 12.66 -8.19 12.49
N SER A 279 12.43 -8.77 11.30
CA SER A 279 13.41 -8.80 10.20
C SER A 279 13.48 -7.47 9.42
N PHE A 280 12.57 -6.54 9.65
CA PHE A 280 12.58 -5.24 8.97
C PHE A 280 12.28 -4.09 9.93
N ARG A 281 12.58 -2.87 9.51
CA ARG A 281 12.11 -1.65 10.17
C ARG A 281 10.71 -1.35 9.66
N LEU A 282 9.76 -1.09 10.54
CA LEU A 282 8.41 -0.70 10.15
C LEU A 282 8.22 0.79 10.42
N CYS A 283 7.91 1.54 9.37
CA CYS A 283 7.68 2.98 9.45
C CYS A 283 6.27 3.28 8.97
N ALA A 284 5.70 4.38 9.44
CA ALA A 284 4.48 4.92 8.89
C ALA A 284 4.54 6.42 8.69
N VAL A 285 3.84 6.90 7.68
CA VAL A 285 3.67 8.32 7.41
C VAL A 285 2.19 8.63 7.24
N GLY A 286 1.73 9.66 7.92
CA GLY A 286 0.34 10.08 7.89
C GLY A 286 0.21 11.59 7.86
N HIS A 287 -0.98 12.08 7.54
CA HIS A 287 -1.33 13.49 7.70
C HIS A 287 -2.38 13.60 8.80
N ALA A 288 -2.13 14.43 9.82
CA ALA A 288 -2.94 14.39 11.03
C ALA A 288 -4.37 14.88 10.83
N GLN A 289 -4.57 15.86 9.95
CA GLN A 289 -5.88 16.39 9.61
C GLN A 289 -6.61 15.60 8.50
N ARG A 290 -5.89 14.88 7.64
CA ARG A 290 -6.47 14.27 6.42
C ARG A 290 -6.58 12.74 6.46
N THR A 291 -5.84 12.09 7.36
CA THR A 291 -5.87 10.64 7.45
C THR A 291 -6.91 10.22 8.46
N GLU A 292 -7.78 9.29 8.07
CA GLU A 292 -8.87 8.83 8.92
C GLU A 292 -8.35 8.23 10.24
N ARG A 293 -9.04 8.53 11.35
CA ARG A 293 -8.71 7.97 12.68
C ARG A 293 -8.75 6.43 12.69
N SER A 294 -9.64 5.84 11.91
CA SER A 294 -9.77 4.39 11.68
C SER A 294 -8.49 3.80 11.09
N TRP A 295 -7.90 4.45 10.09
CA TRP A 295 -6.66 4.04 9.43
C TRP A 295 -5.50 3.99 10.44
N TYR A 296 -5.35 5.02 11.27
CA TYR A 296 -4.33 5.03 12.32
C TYR A 296 -4.54 3.98 13.40
N SER A 297 -5.80 3.75 13.78
CA SER A 297 -6.14 2.76 14.81
C SER A 297 -5.77 1.34 14.34
N SER A 298 -5.98 1.04 13.06
CA SER A 298 -5.53 -0.20 12.42
C SER A 298 -4.02 -0.29 12.32
N LEU A 299 -3.35 0.80 11.93
CA LEU A 299 -1.90 0.86 11.87
C LEU A 299 -1.26 0.65 13.25
N LYS A 300 -1.72 1.35 14.28
CA LYS A 300 -1.20 1.24 15.66
C LYS A 300 -1.30 -0.19 16.18
N ARG A 301 -2.44 -0.85 15.93
CA ARG A 301 -2.66 -2.27 16.26
C ARG A 301 -1.71 -3.19 15.49
N SER A 302 -1.54 -2.96 14.19
CA SER A 302 -0.62 -3.75 13.36
C SER A 302 0.84 -3.54 13.75
N MET A 303 1.23 -2.34 14.16
CA MET A 303 2.59 -2.02 14.60
C MET A 303 2.89 -2.47 16.04
N GLN A 304 1.89 -2.93 16.81
CA GLN A 304 2.03 -3.24 18.26
C GLN A 304 2.73 -2.12 19.04
N ILE A 305 2.47 -0.85 18.70
CA ILE A 305 3.09 0.29 19.39
C ILE A 305 2.39 0.48 20.74
N GLU A 306 3.01 -0.01 21.81
CA GLU A 306 2.74 0.45 23.17
C GLU A 306 3.64 1.66 23.50
N LEU A 307 3.07 2.71 24.08
CA LEU A 307 3.83 3.82 24.69
C LEU A 307 4.10 3.46 26.17
N PRO A 308 5.21 3.90 26.82
CA PRO A 308 6.52 4.31 26.31
C PRO A 308 7.68 3.55 27.02
N ALA A 309 8.62 2.95 26.29
CA ALA A 309 9.92 2.56 26.86
C ALA A 309 10.94 2.39 25.72
N ALA A 310 11.96 3.24 25.72
CA ALA A 310 13.32 3.20 25.13
C ALA A 310 13.73 2.30 23.94
N VAL A 311 12.93 1.34 23.46
CA VAL A 311 13.30 0.36 22.44
C VAL A 311 12.05 -0.07 21.65
N LEU A 312 11.55 0.78 20.74
CA LEU A 312 10.55 0.37 19.75
C LEU A 312 10.99 0.73 18.33
N THR A 313 11.03 -0.28 17.46
CA THR A 313 11.58 -0.28 16.09
C THR A 313 10.65 0.25 15.02
N GLY A 314 9.77 1.20 15.36
CA GLY A 314 8.90 1.84 14.37
C GLY A 314 8.65 3.32 14.61
N TYR A 315 8.66 4.07 13.51
CA TYR A 315 8.56 5.53 13.50
C TYR A 315 7.29 5.94 12.75
N ILE A 316 6.44 6.75 13.37
CA ILE A 316 5.29 7.39 12.74
C ILE A 316 5.66 8.87 12.55
N GLN A 317 5.65 9.35 11.31
CA GLN A 317 5.75 10.79 11.03
C GLN A 317 4.40 11.32 10.54
N MET A 318 3.90 12.34 11.23
CA MET A 318 2.63 12.99 10.92
C MET A 318 2.91 14.38 10.33
N ILE A 319 2.42 14.67 9.13
CA ILE A 319 2.44 16.02 8.58
C ILE A 319 1.20 16.75 9.14
N ASP A 320 1.46 17.84 9.88
CA ASP A 320 0.52 18.83 10.44
C ASP A 320 -0.39 18.42 11.65
N GLY A 321 0.23 17.83 12.70
CA GLY A 321 -0.15 17.81 14.16
C GLY A 321 -1.44 17.09 14.62
N GLU A 322 -1.56 16.30 15.70
CA GLU A 322 -0.69 15.67 16.72
C GLU A 322 -0.86 14.12 16.56
N TRP A 323 0.11 13.21 16.74
CA TRP A 323 1.22 13.07 17.70
C TRP A 323 2.54 12.75 16.99
N GLY A 324 3.65 13.28 17.54
CA GLY A 324 5.02 13.11 17.06
C GLY A 324 5.39 14.11 15.97
N TYR A 325 5.49 15.40 16.33
CA TYR A 325 5.84 16.48 15.40
C TYR A 325 7.24 16.24 14.80
N ALA A 326 7.34 16.27 13.47
CA ALA A 326 8.37 17.08 12.85
C ALA A 326 7.68 18.38 12.46
N ALA A 327 8.29 19.53 12.80
CA ALA A 327 7.83 20.80 12.26
C ALA A 327 7.72 20.68 10.72
N PRO A 328 6.71 21.28 10.07
CA PRO A 328 6.75 21.44 8.62
C PRO A 328 8.10 22.07 8.29
N PHE A 329 8.92 21.35 7.54
CA PHE A 329 10.23 21.87 7.18
C PHE A 329 10.01 23.02 6.20
N GLU A 330 10.46 24.21 6.57
CA GLU A 330 10.72 25.24 5.57
C GLU A 330 11.71 24.67 4.56
N VAL A 331 11.36 24.76 3.28
CA VAL A 331 12.31 24.54 2.19
C VAL A 331 13.33 25.67 2.28
N THR A 332 14.34 25.50 3.12
CA THR A 332 15.49 26.40 3.16
C THR A 332 16.21 26.23 1.83
N ARG A 333 16.04 27.23 0.95
CA ARG A 333 16.98 27.45 -0.15
C ARG A 333 18.38 27.47 0.45
N GLN A 334 19.32 26.74 -0.14
CA GLN A 334 20.70 26.83 0.28
C GLN A 334 21.17 28.28 0.11
N PRO A 335 21.83 28.89 1.12
CA PRO A 335 22.19 30.31 1.09
C PRO A 335 23.29 30.67 0.07
N ASN A 336 23.74 29.72 -0.77
CA ASN A 336 24.86 29.91 -1.71
C ASN A 336 24.53 29.53 -3.16
N GLU A 337 23.27 29.30 -3.53
CA GLU A 337 22.94 29.25 -4.97
C GLU A 337 22.75 30.68 -5.49
N PRO A 338 23.50 31.11 -6.52
CA PRO A 338 23.37 32.44 -7.08
C PRO A 338 21.94 32.64 -7.60
N GLU A 339 21.28 33.68 -7.08
CA GLU A 339 19.86 34.02 -7.25
C GLU A 339 19.38 34.16 -8.70
N ASP A 340 20.30 34.15 -9.67
CA ASP A 340 20.02 34.47 -11.07
C ASP A 340 19.82 33.26 -12.00
N SER A 341 20.04 32.02 -11.56
CA SER A 341 19.91 30.85 -12.44
C SER A 341 18.52 30.22 -12.49
N HIS A 342 17.71 30.34 -11.42
CA HIS A 342 16.37 29.73 -11.36
C HIS A 342 15.22 30.66 -11.76
N ARG A 343 15.48 31.96 -11.97
CA ARG A 343 14.46 32.90 -12.47
C ARG A 343 14.24 32.80 -13.98
N ALA A 344 15.15 32.16 -14.72
CA ALA A 344 15.04 32.00 -16.17
C ALA A 344 14.16 30.81 -16.60
N GLU A 345 13.98 29.78 -15.77
CA GLU A 345 13.22 28.57 -16.15
C GLU A 345 11.80 28.50 -15.60
N ALA A 346 11.45 29.28 -14.56
CA ALA A 346 10.09 29.31 -13.98
C ALA A 346 9.06 30.14 -14.78
N HIS A 347 9.47 30.74 -15.90
CA HIS A 347 8.58 31.48 -16.82
C HIS A 347 8.37 30.77 -18.17
N ARG A 348 8.64 29.47 -18.29
CA ARG A 348 8.07 28.72 -19.41
C ARG A 348 6.59 28.48 -19.13
N GLU A 349 5.75 29.37 -19.69
CA GLU A 349 4.31 29.16 -19.75
C GLU A 349 4.03 27.70 -20.15
N PRO A 350 3.17 26.96 -19.42
CA PRO A 350 2.77 25.63 -19.83
C PRO A 350 2.24 25.73 -21.26
N SER A 351 2.78 24.92 -22.17
CA SER A 351 2.37 24.95 -23.57
C SER A 351 0.90 24.53 -23.66
N LEU A 352 0.00 25.51 -23.68
CA LEU A 352 -1.44 25.26 -23.75
C LEU A 352 -1.74 24.49 -25.02
N SER A 353 -2.52 23.41 -24.88
CA SER A 353 -3.09 22.69 -26.02
C SER A 353 -3.95 23.64 -26.88
N GLN A 354 -4.15 23.30 -28.15
CA GLN A 354 -5.04 24.07 -29.04
C GLN A 354 -6.43 24.24 -28.42
N GLN A 355 -6.99 23.18 -27.83
CA GLN A 355 -8.28 23.19 -27.16
C GLN A 355 -8.30 24.17 -25.97
N SER A 356 -7.26 24.18 -25.14
CA SER A 356 -7.14 25.13 -24.02
C SER A 356 -6.98 26.58 -24.49
N ARG A 357 -6.31 26.82 -25.63
CA ARG A 357 -6.21 28.16 -26.23
C ARG A 357 -7.55 28.67 -26.73
N GLU A 358 -8.35 27.81 -27.35
CA GLU A 358 -9.69 28.15 -27.83
C GLU A 358 -10.64 28.48 -26.67
N VAL A 359 -10.59 27.70 -25.59
CA VAL A 359 -11.31 28.00 -24.33
C VAL A 359 -10.87 29.35 -23.76
N LEU A 360 -9.56 29.61 -23.70
CA LEU A 360 -9.03 30.87 -23.20
C LEU A 360 -9.44 32.08 -24.08
N SER A 361 -9.45 31.90 -25.41
CA SER A 361 -9.93 32.91 -26.36
C SER A 361 -11.42 33.20 -26.16
N TYR A 362 -12.22 32.18 -25.89
CA TYR A 362 -13.64 32.34 -25.57
C TYR A 362 -13.84 33.21 -24.32
N PHE A 363 -13.13 32.91 -23.22
CA PHE A 363 -13.17 33.74 -22.00
C PHE A 363 -12.64 35.16 -22.23
N SER A 364 -11.61 35.32 -23.04
CA SER A 364 -11.02 36.63 -23.37
C SER A 364 -12.01 37.54 -24.11
N SER A 365 -12.93 36.96 -24.89
CA SER A 365 -13.98 37.69 -25.60
C SER A 365 -15.19 38.09 -24.73
N ARG A 366 -15.36 37.45 -23.57
CA ARG A 366 -16.51 37.62 -22.65
C ARG A 366 -16.07 38.08 -21.26
N ARG A 367 -15.20 39.08 -21.23
CA ARG A 367 -14.58 39.59 -19.99
C ARG A 367 -15.66 39.87 -18.92
N LYS A 368 -15.48 39.30 -17.73
CA LYS A 368 -16.34 39.42 -16.54
C LYS A 368 -17.68 38.64 -16.57
N GLU A 369 -17.94 37.83 -17.59
CA GLU A 369 -19.08 36.90 -17.54
C GLU A 369 -18.69 35.63 -16.76
N HIS A 370 -19.57 35.23 -15.85
CA HIS A 370 -19.55 33.89 -15.28
C HIS A 370 -20.10 32.93 -16.32
N VAL A 371 -19.35 31.88 -16.65
CA VAL A 371 -19.75 30.90 -17.66
C VAL A 371 -19.79 29.52 -17.02
N SER A 372 -20.97 28.94 -16.95
CA SER A 372 -21.17 27.57 -16.48
C SER A 372 -20.54 26.55 -17.42
N LEU A 373 -20.18 25.38 -16.88
CA LEU A 373 -19.67 24.25 -17.68
C LEU A 373 -20.64 23.85 -18.80
N ARG A 374 -21.95 23.97 -18.56
CA ARG A 374 -22.99 23.68 -19.55
C ARG A 374 -23.00 24.69 -20.70
N GLN A 375 -22.77 25.97 -20.43
CA GLN A 375 -22.68 26.99 -21.47
C GLN A 375 -21.41 26.81 -22.30
N LEU A 376 -20.29 26.43 -21.66
CA LEU A 376 -19.05 26.13 -22.38
C LEU A 376 -19.22 24.97 -23.35
N THR A 377 -19.82 23.85 -22.92
CA THR A 377 -20.01 22.68 -23.81
C THR A 377 -21.01 22.94 -24.94
N GLN A 378 -21.88 23.94 -24.80
CA GLN A 378 -22.84 24.39 -25.82
C GLN A 378 -22.30 25.49 -26.74
N ALA A 379 -21.15 26.08 -26.42
CA ALA A 379 -20.55 27.15 -27.22
C ALA A 379 -20.17 26.66 -28.62
N SER A 380 -20.20 27.56 -29.59
CA SER A 380 -19.90 27.24 -31.00
C SER A 380 -18.49 26.68 -31.19
N PHE A 381 -17.51 27.19 -30.44
CA PHE A 381 -16.13 26.69 -30.47
C PHE A 381 -16.04 25.24 -29.93
N ALA A 382 -16.85 24.87 -28.94
CA ALA A 382 -16.80 23.54 -28.33
C ALA A 382 -17.19 22.45 -29.33
N ARG A 383 -18.12 22.72 -30.25
CA ARG A 383 -18.43 21.79 -31.35
C ARG A 383 -17.28 21.64 -32.34
N ARG A 384 -16.60 22.75 -32.66
CA ARG A 384 -15.46 22.75 -33.58
C ARG A 384 -14.27 21.98 -33.02
N GLU A 385 -14.01 22.12 -31.73
CA GLU A 385 -12.85 21.52 -31.05
C GLU A 385 -13.14 20.14 -30.41
N GLY A 386 -14.35 19.59 -30.58
CA GLY A 386 -14.74 18.29 -30.01
C GLY A 386 -14.96 18.30 -28.49
N LEU A 387 -15.22 19.46 -27.89
CA LEU A 387 -15.40 19.68 -26.46
C LEU A 387 -16.88 19.69 -26.02
N THR A 388 -17.73 18.88 -26.66
CA THR A 388 -19.18 18.88 -26.41
C THR A 388 -19.60 18.08 -25.17
N SER A 389 -18.69 17.29 -24.58
CA SER A 389 -18.92 16.59 -23.32
C SER A 389 -18.30 17.35 -22.14
N GLN A 390 -18.87 17.20 -20.95
CA GLN A 390 -18.31 17.78 -19.73
C GLN A 390 -16.86 17.28 -19.48
N ARG A 391 -16.61 15.99 -19.69
CA ARG A 391 -15.28 15.38 -19.49
C ARG A 391 -14.21 16.00 -20.41
N SER A 392 -14.52 16.16 -21.68
CA SER A 392 -13.60 16.79 -22.65
C SER A 392 -13.37 18.28 -22.34
N MET A 393 -14.41 19.00 -21.93
CA MET A 393 -14.30 20.40 -21.55
C MET A 393 -13.44 20.59 -20.29
N MET A 394 -13.63 19.74 -19.26
CA MET A 394 -12.81 19.78 -18.05
C MET A 394 -11.33 19.50 -18.32
N ALA A 395 -11.02 18.58 -19.25
CA ALA A 395 -9.65 18.34 -19.66
C ALA A 395 -9.01 19.56 -20.34
N ALA A 396 -9.79 20.35 -21.10
CA ALA A 396 -9.32 21.58 -21.72
C ALA A 396 -9.18 22.75 -20.72
N LEU A 397 -10.02 22.79 -19.67
CA LEU A 397 -10.01 23.79 -18.59
C LEU A 397 -8.90 23.57 -17.57
N ALA A 398 -8.58 22.32 -17.22
CA ALA A 398 -7.59 21.97 -16.20
C ALA A 398 -6.26 22.74 -16.32
N PRO A 399 -5.57 22.78 -17.48
CA PRO A 399 -4.31 23.53 -17.59
C PRO A 399 -4.49 25.06 -17.49
N LEU A 400 -5.69 25.59 -17.70
CA LEU A 400 -5.99 27.01 -17.51
C LEU A 400 -6.26 27.35 -16.04
N LEU A 401 -6.87 26.42 -15.29
CA LEU A 401 -7.06 26.52 -13.83
C LEU A 401 -5.70 26.40 -13.13
N ASP A 402 -4.87 25.44 -13.53
CA ASP A 402 -3.52 25.23 -12.98
C ASP A 402 -2.60 26.44 -13.25
N ALA A 403 -2.78 27.10 -14.39
CA ALA A 403 -2.06 28.33 -14.74
C ALA A 403 -2.72 29.61 -14.18
N GLU A 404 -3.74 29.46 -13.33
CA GLU A 404 -4.54 30.54 -12.74
C GLU A 404 -5.10 31.54 -13.77
N LYS A 405 -5.26 31.12 -15.04
CA LYS A 405 -5.77 31.95 -16.12
C LYS A 405 -7.29 32.13 -16.03
N ILE A 406 -7.97 31.15 -15.46
CA ILE A 406 -9.39 31.18 -15.13
C ILE A 406 -9.58 30.72 -13.67
N THR A 407 -10.69 31.08 -13.06
CA THR A 407 -11.05 30.69 -11.70
C THR A 407 -12.45 30.10 -11.68
N GLU A 408 -12.65 29.05 -10.89
CA GLU A 408 -13.96 28.45 -10.59
C GLU A 408 -14.59 29.15 -9.37
N THR A 409 -15.87 29.50 -9.46
CA THR A 409 -16.65 30.08 -8.36
C THR A 409 -17.28 29.01 -7.48
N GLU A 410 -17.79 29.41 -6.31
CA GLU A 410 -18.53 28.52 -5.41
C GLU A 410 -19.77 27.89 -6.06
N ASP A 411 -20.36 28.55 -7.06
CA ASP A 411 -21.51 28.07 -7.84
C ASP A 411 -21.12 27.07 -8.96
N GLY A 412 -19.83 26.80 -9.15
CA GLY A 412 -19.31 25.93 -10.22
C GLY A 412 -19.27 26.60 -11.61
N ASP A 413 -19.29 27.93 -11.64
CA ASP A 413 -19.08 28.72 -12.86
C ASP A 413 -17.62 29.12 -13.02
N TYR A 414 -17.19 29.39 -14.24
CA TYR A 414 -15.81 29.78 -14.54
C TYR A 414 -15.76 31.23 -15.03
N LEU A 415 -14.71 31.97 -14.66
CA LEU A 415 -14.44 33.31 -15.16
C LEU A 415 -12.94 33.52 -15.45
N LEU A 416 -12.63 34.47 -16.33
CA LEU A 416 -11.26 34.89 -16.59
C LEU A 416 -10.67 35.62 -15.38
N ASN A 417 -9.48 35.22 -14.96
CA ASN A 417 -8.80 35.86 -13.83
C ASN A 417 -8.31 37.27 -14.23
N LYS A 418 -8.40 38.23 -13.31
CA LYS A 418 -8.06 39.65 -13.58
C LYS A 418 -6.57 39.88 -13.81
N THR A 419 -5.71 38.96 -13.36
CA THR A 419 -4.25 39.00 -13.49
C THR A 419 -3.73 38.58 -14.87
N VAL A 420 -4.60 38.09 -15.76
CA VAL A 420 -4.24 37.69 -17.15
C VAL A 420 -4.39 38.86 -18.14
N LEU A 421 -4.78 40.05 -17.66
CA LEU A 421 -4.98 41.26 -18.46
C LEU A 421 -3.72 42.07 -18.68
#